data_AF-A0A1G3KZ30-F1
#
_entry.id   AF-A0A1G3KZ30-F1
#
_cell.length_a   1.000
_cell.length_b   1.000
_cell.length_c   1.000
_cell.angle_alpha   90.00
_cell.angle_beta   90.00
_cell.angle_gamma   90.00
#
_symmetry.space_group_name_H-M   'P 1'
#
loop_
_entity.id
_entity.type
_entity.pdbx_description
1 polymer ?
#
loop_
_entity_poly.entity_id
_entity_poly.type
_entity_poly.pdbx_seq_one_letter_code
_entity_poly.pdbx_strand_id
1 'polypeptide(L)'
;MKIIKTKDIRLFFYNKFFLVIYLLPFIAGFVLYYFNSNDFFNSTYSVCLFMNLTNLPCPACGMSRGFIELSHLHIIEAISYNPSIIILALLLIILIIIQLLPSKKPIYKFAIANIEKINYFLSILFILLCIFGLIRIFDKFFHFFNFKDITPSITILKFILNQF
;
A
#
# COMPACT_ATOMS: atom_id res chain seq x y z
N MET A 1 22.27 37.09 -1.32
CA MET A 1 21.02 36.45 -1.79
C MET A 1 21.39 35.11 -2.43
N LYS A 2 21.48 34.03 -1.63
CA LYS A 2 21.86 32.69 -2.14
C LYS A 2 20.66 32.14 -2.91
N ILE A 3 20.87 31.94 -4.20
CA ILE A 3 19.91 31.41 -5.15
C ILE A 3 19.60 29.97 -4.73
N ILE A 4 18.46 29.77 -4.07
CA ILE A 4 17.84 28.46 -3.86
C ILE A 4 17.21 28.06 -5.21
N LYS A 5 18.05 27.73 -6.19
CA LYS A 5 17.66 26.94 -7.34
C LYS A 5 17.84 25.47 -6.93
N THR A 6 16.89 24.62 -7.31
CA THR A 6 16.95 23.14 -7.37
C THR A 6 16.45 22.25 -6.21
N LYS A 7 15.70 22.73 -5.22
CA LYS A 7 14.95 21.83 -4.32
C LYS A 7 13.51 22.28 -4.09
N ASP A 8 12.78 22.49 -5.18
CA ASP A 8 11.32 22.47 -5.10
C ASP A 8 10.92 21.05 -4.69
N ILE A 9 10.23 20.85 -3.57
CA ILE A 9 9.66 19.55 -3.19
C ILE A 9 8.76 19.00 -4.30
N ARG A 10 8.23 19.91 -5.13
CA ARG A 10 7.59 19.57 -6.38
C ARG A 10 8.47 18.66 -7.21
N LEU A 11 9.78 18.90 -7.38
CA LEU A 11 10.72 18.04 -8.14
C LEU A 11 10.97 16.65 -7.54
N PHE A 12 10.90 16.49 -6.21
CA PHE A 12 11.01 15.18 -5.58
C PHE A 12 9.81 14.27 -5.95
N PHE A 13 8.64 14.88 -6.20
CA PHE A 13 7.43 14.21 -6.71
C PHE A 13 7.12 14.51 -8.20
N TYR A 14 7.91 15.33 -8.90
CA TYR A 14 7.61 15.83 -10.26
C TYR A 14 7.93 14.81 -11.33
N ASN A 15 8.71 13.76 -11.00
CA ASN A 15 8.70 12.58 -11.84
C ASN A 15 7.28 12.00 -11.74
N LYS A 16 6.39 12.42 -12.65
CA LYS A 16 5.09 11.81 -12.93
C LYS A 16 5.19 10.28 -12.86
N PHE A 17 6.34 9.74 -13.22
CA PHE A 17 6.73 8.36 -13.06
C PHE A 17 6.42 7.76 -11.68
N PHE A 18 6.83 8.38 -10.57
CA PHE A 18 6.58 7.82 -9.22
C PHE A 18 5.11 7.92 -8.82
N LEU A 19 4.47 9.07 -9.04
CA LEU A 19 3.04 9.23 -8.77
C LEU A 19 2.20 8.25 -9.59
N VAL A 20 2.54 8.04 -10.87
CA VAL A 20 1.90 7.04 -11.73
C VAL A 20 2.20 5.62 -11.21
N ILE A 21 3.43 5.28 -10.83
CA ILE A 21 3.77 3.96 -10.27
C ILE A 21 2.97 3.65 -8.99
N TYR A 22 2.70 4.63 -8.14
CA TYR A 22 1.93 4.41 -6.90
C TYR A 22 0.41 4.52 -7.09
N LEU A 23 -0.07 5.43 -7.95
CA LEU A 23 -1.51 5.61 -8.21
C LEU A 23 -2.06 4.59 -9.20
N LEU A 24 -1.30 4.18 -10.21
CA LEU A 24 -1.77 3.27 -11.26
C LEU A 24 -2.20 1.90 -10.70
N PRO A 25 -1.48 1.25 -9.77
CA PRO A 25 -1.95 0.00 -9.15
C PRO A 25 -3.20 0.22 -8.29
N PHE A 26 -3.31 1.40 -7.69
CA PHE A 26 -4.45 1.79 -6.86
C PHE A 26 -5.70 2.02 -7.70
N ILE A 27 -5.57 2.75 -8.81
CA ILE A 27 -6.62 3.01 -9.80
C ILE A 27 -6.97 1.71 -10.53
N ALA A 28 -5.99 0.90 -10.94
CA ALA A 28 -6.24 -0.40 -11.53
C ALA A 28 -6.98 -1.33 -10.56
N GLY A 29 -6.59 -1.35 -9.29
CA GLY A 29 -7.31 -2.08 -8.24
C GLY A 29 -8.75 -1.58 -8.04
N PHE A 30 -8.97 -0.27 -8.12
CA PHE A 30 -10.28 0.35 -8.00
C PHE A 30 -11.18 0.10 -9.23
N VAL A 31 -10.60 0.15 -10.43
CA VAL A 31 -11.29 -0.17 -11.70
C VAL A 31 -11.64 -1.66 -11.74
N LEU A 32 -10.71 -2.54 -11.40
CA LEU A 32 -10.99 -3.98 -11.29
C LEU A 32 -12.11 -4.28 -10.28
N TYR A 33 -12.20 -3.51 -9.19
CA TYR A 33 -13.30 -3.59 -8.23
C TYR A 33 -14.65 -3.18 -8.82
N TYR A 34 -14.71 -2.05 -9.54
CA TYR A 34 -15.97 -1.55 -10.09
C TYR A 34 -16.46 -2.39 -11.28
N PHE A 35 -15.54 -2.99 -12.04
CA PHE A 35 -15.84 -3.73 -13.26
C PHE A 35 -15.89 -5.25 -13.08
N ASN A 36 -15.54 -5.83 -11.93
CA ASN A 36 -15.58 -7.28 -11.77
C ASN A 36 -16.06 -7.77 -10.39
N SER A 37 -17.33 -8.16 -10.42
CA SER A 37 -18.17 -8.87 -9.45
C SER A 37 -17.46 -9.80 -8.45
N ASN A 38 -17.80 -9.62 -7.16
CA ASN A 38 -17.89 -10.57 -6.03
C ASN A 38 -16.88 -11.74 -5.91
N ASP A 39 -16.65 -12.53 -6.95
CA ASP A 39 -15.74 -13.69 -6.94
C ASP A 39 -14.26 -13.32 -6.81
N PHE A 40 -13.88 -12.13 -7.30
CA PHE A 40 -12.51 -11.63 -7.20
C PHE A 40 -12.12 -11.26 -5.76
N PHE A 41 -13.09 -10.81 -4.96
CA PHE A 41 -12.89 -10.46 -3.56
C PHE A 41 -13.17 -11.61 -2.60
N ASN A 42 -14.08 -12.52 -2.97
CA ASN A 42 -14.45 -13.74 -2.24
C ASN A 42 -13.39 -14.85 -2.34
N SER A 43 -12.12 -14.49 -2.10
CA SER A 43 -10.98 -15.40 -1.95
C SER A 43 -10.71 -16.38 -3.10
N THR A 44 -11.37 -16.27 -4.26
CA THR A 44 -11.18 -17.24 -5.34
C THR A 44 -9.96 -16.90 -6.20
N TYR A 45 -9.72 -15.60 -6.43
CA TYR A 45 -8.59 -15.11 -7.23
C TYR A 45 -7.87 -13.95 -6.53
N SER A 46 -6.59 -13.76 -6.85
CA SER A 46 -5.80 -12.61 -6.40
C SER A 46 -5.18 -11.91 -7.61
N VAL A 47 -5.17 -10.56 -7.66
CA VAL A 47 -4.43 -9.81 -8.70
C VAL A 47 -2.91 -9.91 -8.47
N CYS A 48 -2.49 -10.26 -7.25
CA CYS A 48 -1.09 -10.25 -6.87
C CYS A 48 -0.36 -11.48 -7.42
N LEU A 49 0.50 -11.27 -8.43
CA LEU A 49 1.35 -12.32 -9.01
C LEU A 49 2.20 -13.03 -7.96
N PHE A 50 2.76 -12.29 -7.00
CA PHE A 50 3.55 -12.87 -5.92
C PHE A 50 2.73 -13.87 -5.09
N MET A 51 1.50 -13.51 -4.70
CA MET A 51 0.60 -14.39 -3.98
C MET A 51 0.17 -15.59 -4.84
N ASN A 52 -0.09 -15.39 -6.13
CA ASN A 52 -0.50 -16.50 -7.02
C ASN A 52 0.61 -17.52 -7.27
N LEU A 53 1.87 -17.08 -7.25
CA LEU A 53 3.04 -17.93 -7.47
C LEU A 53 3.53 -18.61 -6.18
N THR A 54 3.69 -17.83 -5.11
CA THR A 54 4.31 -18.31 -3.85
C THR A 54 3.29 -18.77 -2.82
N ASN A 55 2.02 -18.35 -2.97
CA ASN A 55 0.99 -18.45 -1.95
C ASN A 55 1.35 -17.72 -0.64
N LEU A 56 2.43 -16.93 -0.56
CA LEU A 56 2.86 -16.26 0.66
C LEU A 56 2.33 -14.82 0.75
N PRO A 57 1.83 -14.37 1.93
CA PRO A 57 1.44 -12.98 2.12
C PRO A 57 2.69 -12.09 2.20
N CYS A 58 2.85 -11.19 1.24
CA CYS A 58 3.84 -10.12 1.29
C CYS A 58 3.36 -8.96 2.21
N PRO A 59 4.22 -7.99 2.60
CA PRO A 59 3.83 -6.90 3.50
C PRO A 59 2.64 -6.06 3.01
N ALA A 60 2.46 -5.96 1.69
CA ALA A 60 1.36 -5.26 1.06
C ALA A 60 0.11 -6.12 0.80
N CYS A 61 0.14 -7.43 1.12
CA CYS A 61 -1.02 -8.29 0.89
C CYS A 61 -2.21 -7.85 1.77
N GLY A 62 -3.41 -7.86 1.17
CA GLY A 62 -4.62 -7.35 1.82
C GLY A 62 -4.80 -5.83 1.78
N MET A 63 -3.82 -5.05 1.30
CA MET A 63 -3.94 -3.58 1.23
C MET A 63 -5.09 -3.13 0.32
N SER A 64 -5.32 -3.77 -0.82
CA SER A 64 -6.44 -3.43 -1.70
C SER A 64 -7.79 -3.71 -1.05
N ARG A 65 -7.94 -4.85 -0.36
CA ARG A 65 -9.15 -5.20 0.39
C ARG A 65 -9.36 -4.23 1.56
N GLY A 66 -8.29 -3.95 2.29
CA GLY A 66 -8.31 -2.98 3.38
C GLY A 66 -8.66 -1.56 2.90
N PHE A 67 -8.17 -1.15 1.73
CA PHE A 67 -8.50 0.16 1.16
C PHE A 67 -9.99 0.25 0.80
N ILE A 68 -10.56 -0.81 0.24
CA ILE A 68 -11.98 -0.86 -0.10
C ILE A 68 -12.84 -0.75 1.15
N GLU A 69 -12.55 -1.54 2.19
CA GLU A 69 -13.24 -1.43 3.47
C GLU A 69 -13.10 -0.02 4.07
N LEU A 70 -11.90 0.56 3.97
CA LEU A 70 -11.66 1.92 4.44
C LEU A 70 -12.48 2.96 3.64
N SER A 71 -12.68 2.75 2.34
CA SER A 71 -13.50 3.62 1.49
C SER A 71 -15.00 3.57 1.83
N HIS A 72 -15.46 2.44 2.38
CA HIS A 72 -16.80 2.26 2.94
C HIS A 72 -16.90 2.65 4.42
N LEU A 73 -15.83 3.23 4.99
CA LEU A 73 -15.71 3.60 6.41
C LEU A 73 -15.73 2.40 7.38
N HIS A 74 -15.51 1.18 6.90
CA HIS A 74 -15.36 -0.03 7.70
C HIS A 74 -13.93 -0.15 8.24
N ILE A 75 -13.59 0.71 9.20
CA ILE A 75 -12.21 0.83 9.73
C ILE A 75 -11.72 -0.50 10.35
N ILE A 76 -12.57 -1.18 11.11
CA ILE A 76 -12.20 -2.44 11.78
C ILE A 76 -11.91 -3.52 10.74
N GLU A 77 -12.77 -3.64 9.74
CA GLU A 77 -12.61 -4.61 8.66
C GLU A 77 -11.35 -4.30 7.83
N ALA A 78 -11.07 -3.01 7.57
CA ALA A 78 -9.87 -2.58 6.89
C ALA A 78 -8.59 -2.98 7.62
N ILE A 79 -8.55 -2.77 8.93
CA ILE A 79 -7.42 -3.15 9.80
C ILE A 79 -7.25 -4.67 9.80
N SER A 80 -8.35 -5.43 9.81
CA SER A 80 -8.31 -6.90 9.79
C SER A 80 -7.59 -7.46 8.56
N TYR A 81 -7.69 -6.78 7.42
CA TYR A 81 -7.00 -7.17 6.18
C TYR A 81 -5.52 -6.80 6.19
N ASN A 82 -5.20 -5.56 6.56
CA ASN A 82 -3.84 -5.09 6.71
C ASN A 82 -3.80 -3.81 7.58
N PRO A 83 -3.28 -3.85 8.82
CA PRO A 83 -3.20 -2.67 9.70
C PRO A 83 -2.42 -1.49 9.10
N SER A 84 -1.45 -1.77 8.21
CA SER A 84 -0.66 -0.71 7.56
C SER A 84 -1.47 0.18 6.61
N ILE A 85 -2.70 -0.22 6.26
CA ILE A 85 -3.56 0.55 5.37
C ILE A 85 -3.90 1.93 5.94
N ILE A 86 -4.10 2.03 7.26
CA ILE A 86 -4.43 3.30 7.93
C ILE A 86 -3.26 4.27 7.80
N ILE A 87 -2.05 3.78 8.05
CA ILE A 87 -0.83 4.59 7.96
C ILE A 87 -0.63 5.06 6.52
N LEU A 88 -0.78 4.16 5.55
CA LEU A 88 -0.61 4.51 4.14
C LEU A 88 -1.68 5.50 3.66
N ALA A 89 -2.94 5.31 4.05
CA ALA A 89 -4.03 6.21 3.69
C ALA A 89 -3.79 7.63 4.25
N LEU A 90 -3.38 7.75 5.52
CA LEU A 90 -3.05 9.04 6.13
C LEU A 90 -1.87 9.72 5.42
N LEU A 91 -0.80 8.96 5.12
CA LEU A 91 0.35 9.48 4.37
C LEU A 91 -0.06 10.00 3.00
N LEU A 92 -0.88 9.24 2.25
CA LEU A 92 -1.37 9.66 0.93
C LEU A 92 -2.20 10.94 1.02
N ILE A 93 -3.11 11.05 2.01
CA ILE A 93 -3.92 12.25 2.23
C ILE A 93 -3.02 13.46 2.52
N ILE A 94 -2.04 13.31 3.42
CA ILE A 94 -1.11 14.39 3.78
C ILE A 94 -0.31 14.84 2.54
N LEU A 95 0.19 13.89 1.75
CA LEU A 95 0.93 14.20 0.53
C LEU A 95 0.08 14.93 -0.50
N ILE A 96 -1.16 14.46 -0.74
CA ILE A 96 -2.10 15.13 -1.64
C ILE A 96 -2.40 16.55 -1.16
N ILE A 97 -2.66 16.75 0.15
CA ILE A 97 -2.91 18.07 0.72
C ILE A 97 -1.70 18.99 0.52
N ILE A 98 -0.48 18.53 0.83
CA ILE A 98 0.74 19.34 0.66
C ILE A 98 0.94 19.73 -0.81
N GLN A 99 0.59 18.85 -1.75
CA GLN A 99 0.75 19.08 -3.18
C GLN A 99 -0.31 20.03 -3.77
N LEU A 100 -1.53 20.03 -3.21
CA LEU A 100 -2.60 20.96 -3.59
C LEU A 100 -2.43 22.35 -2.96
N LEU A 101 -1.68 22.45 -1.85
CA LEU A 101 -1.49 23.72 -1.14
C LEU A 101 -0.47 24.64 -1.85
N PRO A 102 -0.72 25.96 -1.89
CA PRO A 102 0.24 26.92 -2.42
C PRO A 102 1.56 26.88 -1.63
N SER A 103 2.68 26.99 -2.32
CA SER A 103 4.04 26.96 -1.72
C SER A 103 4.31 28.02 -0.66
N LYS A 104 3.44 29.03 -0.54
CA LYS A 104 3.51 30.09 0.48
C LYS A 104 2.99 29.64 1.84
N LYS A 105 2.20 28.56 1.91
CA LYS A 105 1.61 28.06 3.16
C LYS A 105 2.70 27.52 4.10
N PRO A 106 2.56 27.69 5.43
CA PRO A 106 3.57 27.30 6.40
C PRO A 106 3.88 25.79 6.36
N ILE A 107 2.87 24.95 6.10
CA ILE A 107 3.03 23.50 6.03
C ILE A 107 3.93 23.03 4.88
N TYR A 108 3.86 23.70 3.72
CA TYR A 108 4.72 23.40 2.57
C TYR A 108 6.18 23.78 2.89
N LYS A 109 6.40 24.95 3.49
CA LYS A 109 7.74 25.39 3.91
C LYS A 109 8.33 24.47 4.98
N PHE A 110 7.51 24.02 5.93
CA PHE A 110 7.90 23.07 6.96
C PHE A 110 8.34 21.72 6.38
N ALA A 111 7.56 21.18 5.43
CA ALA A 111 7.89 19.92 4.76
C ALA A 111 9.24 20.00 3.99
N ILE A 112 9.49 21.11 3.29
CA ILE A 112 10.79 21.36 2.62
C ILE A 112 11.93 21.47 3.62
N ALA A 113 11.74 22.26 4.67
CA ALA A 113 12.79 22.48 5.67
C ALA A 113 13.22 21.19 6.39
N ASN A 114 12.35 20.18 6.43
CA ASN A 114 12.59 18.92 7.14
C ASN A 114 12.64 17.69 6.21
N ILE A 115 12.86 17.87 4.90
CA ILE A 115 12.76 16.78 3.91
C ILE A 115 13.67 15.59 4.22
N GLU A 116 14.89 15.82 4.71
CA GLU A 116 15.82 14.74 5.07
C GLU A 116 15.32 13.93 6.28
N LYS A 117 14.75 14.61 7.28
CA LYS A 117 14.12 13.96 8.45
C LYS A 117 12.88 13.18 8.04
N ILE A 118 12.07 13.73 7.13
CA ILE A 118 10.89 13.05 6.58
C ILE A 118 11.33 11.79 5.82
N ASN A 119 12.36 11.88 4.96
CA ASN A 119 12.88 10.72 4.24
C ASN A 119 13.44 9.65 5.20
N TYR A 120 14.17 10.06 6.24
CA TYR A 120 14.65 9.13 7.27
C TYR A 120 13.48 8.43 8.00
N PHE A 121 12.45 9.19 8.37
CA PHE A 121 11.23 8.64 8.98
C PHE A 121 10.51 7.66 8.05
N LEU A 122 10.34 8.01 6.77
CA LEU A 122 9.72 7.12 5.78
C LEU A 122 10.54 5.84 5.57
N SER A 123 11.88 5.92 5.59
CA SER A 123 12.75 4.74 5.52
C SER A 123 12.59 3.82 6.73
N ILE A 124 12.52 4.38 7.95
CA ILE A 124 12.23 3.60 9.16
C ILE A 124 10.87 2.93 9.04
N LEU A 125 9.84 3.67 8.64
CA LEU A 125 8.50 3.13 8.46
C LEU A 125 8.50 1.98 7.45
N PHE A 126 9.21 2.13 6.33
CA PHE A 126 9.35 1.08 5.33
C PHE A 126 10.01 -0.19 5.90
N ILE A 127 11.09 -0.03 6.69
CA ILE A 127 11.74 -1.16 7.38
C ILE A 127 10.76 -1.86 8.33
N LEU A 128 9.99 -1.10 9.11
CA LEU A 128 8.97 -1.66 10.02
C LEU A 128 7.88 -2.43 9.25
N LEU A 129 7.45 -1.93 8.09
CA LEU A 129 6.49 -2.62 7.22
C LEU A 129 7.07 -3.91 6.64
N CYS A 130 8.36 -3.93 6.28
CA CYS A 130 9.04 -5.16 5.85
C CYS A 130 9.11 -6.19 6.98
N ILE A 131 9.45 -5.76 8.20
CA ILE A 131 9.44 -6.63 9.40
C ILE A 131 8.04 -7.19 9.63
N PHE A 132 7.01 -6.35 9.56
CA PHE A 132 5.61 -6.79 9.64
C PHE A 132 5.26 -7.82 8.56
N GLY A 133 5.74 -7.65 7.33
CA GLY A 133 5.61 -8.64 6.26
C GLY A 133 6.22 -10.00 6.62
N LEU A 134 7.44 -9.99 7.18
CA LEU A 134 8.09 -11.22 7.65
C LEU A 134 7.29 -11.88 8.77
N ILE A 135 6.74 -11.09 9.71
CA ILE A 135 5.86 -11.61 10.78
C ILE A 135 4.63 -12.28 10.19
N ARG A 136 3.98 -11.69 9.16
CA ARG A 136 2.83 -12.33 8.49
C ARG A 136 3.19 -13.61 7.76
N ILE A 137 4.36 -13.68 7.15
CA ILE A 137 4.86 -14.91 6.52
C ILE A 137 5.04 -15.98 7.58
N PHE A 138 5.69 -15.65 8.69
CA PHE A 138 5.86 -16.55 9.83
C PHE A 138 4.51 -17.01 10.38
N ASP A 139 3.59 -16.07 10.60
CA ASP A 139 2.26 -16.35 11.14
C ASP A 139 1.45 -17.28 10.26
N LYS A 140 1.63 -17.24 8.94
CA LYS A 140 0.98 -18.19 8.04
C LYS A 140 1.32 -19.65 8.36
N PHE A 141 2.54 -19.93 8.84
CA PHE A 141 2.96 -21.30 9.16
C PHE A 141 2.62 -21.70 10.59
N PHE A 142 2.61 -20.75 11.54
CA PHE A 142 2.50 -21.04 12.97
C PHE A 142 1.17 -20.61 13.61
N HIS A 143 0.34 -19.81 12.90
CA HIS A 143 -0.94 -19.28 13.36
C HIS A 143 -0.90 -18.67 14.77
N PHE A 144 0.14 -17.89 15.07
CA PHE A 144 0.39 -17.32 16.39
C PHE A 144 -0.47 -16.05 16.66
N PHE A 145 -0.64 -15.20 15.65
CA PHE A 145 -1.35 -13.92 15.69
C PHE A 145 -2.75 -14.00 15.07
N ASN A 146 -3.13 -15.12 14.45
CA ASN A 146 -4.42 -15.33 13.79
C ASN A 146 -4.76 -14.23 12.77
N PHE A 147 -3.79 -13.83 11.94
CA PHE A 147 -4.10 -12.89 10.86
C PHE A 147 -5.15 -13.47 9.91
N LYS A 148 -6.04 -12.60 9.41
CA LYS A 148 -7.05 -12.98 8.42
C LYS A 148 -6.37 -13.60 7.20
N ASP A 149 -6.72 -14.86 6.91
CA ASP A 149 -6.22 -15.52 5.72
C ASP A 149 -6.84 -14.87 4.48
N ILE A 150 -5.95 -14.45 3.60
CA ILE A 150 -6.24 -13.71 2.38
C ILE A 150 -5.74 -14.45 1.14
N THR A 151 -5.17 -15.65 1.33
CA THR A 151 -4.69 -16.50 0.25
C THR A 151 -5.85 -16.95 -0.63
N PRO A 152 -5.68 -16.96 -1.95
CA PRO A 152 -6.73 -17.43 -2.82
C PRO A 152 -6.87 -18.96 -2.74
N SER A 153 -8.11 -19.45 -2.88
CA SER A 153 -8.42 -20.88 -2.93
C SER A 153 -7.73 -21.54 -4.13
N ILE A 154 -7.68 -20.85 -5.27
CA ILE A 154 -7.02 -21.28 -6.50
C ILE A 154 -5.76 -20.43 -6.73
N THR A 155 -4.59 -21.07 -6.73
CA THR A 155 -3.32 -20.49 -7.16
C THR A 155 -2.79 -21.25 -8.36
N ILE A 156 -1.93 -20.62 -9.17
CA ILE A 156 -1.25 -21.28 -10.30
C ILE A 156 -0.51 -22.52 -9.79
N LEU A 157 0.15 -22.41 -8.64
CA LEU A 157 0.84 -23.53 -8.01
C LEU A 157 -0.12 -24.67 -7.63
N LYS A 158 -1.26 -24.37 -6.98
CA LYS A 158 -2.27 -25.38 -6.63
C LYS A 158 -2.92 -25.98 -7.88
N PHE A 159 -3.18 -25.20 -8.92
CA PHE A 159 -3.75 -25.69 -10.16
C PHE A 159 -2.78 -26.64 -10.86
N ILE A 160 -1.49 -26.30 -10.95
CA ILE A 160 -0.46 -27.19 -11.50
C ILE A 160 -0.32 -28.45 -10.66
N LEU A 161 -0.25 -28.33 -9.33
CA LEU A 161 -0.08 -29.47 -8.43
C LEU A 161 -1.30 -30.40 -8.31
N ASN A 162 -2.54 -29.91 -8.55
CA ASN A 162 -3.76 -30.74 -8.60
C ASN A 162 -4.00 -31.38 -9.98
N GLN A 163 -3.18 -31.06 -10.99
CA GLN A 163 -3.26 -31.65 -12.34
C GLN A 163 -2.30 -32.84 -12.51
N PHE A 164 -1.51 -33.18 -11.48
CA PHE A 164 -0.65 -34.37 -11.39
C PHE A 164 -1.13 -35.26 -10.24
#